data_AF-A0A414ELZ9-F1
#
_entry.id   AF-A0A414ELZ9-F1
#
_cell.length_a   1.000
_cell.length_b   1.000
_cell.length_c   1.000
_cell.angle_alpha   90.00
_cell.angle_beta   90.00
_cell.angle_gamma   90.00
#
_symmetry.space_group_name_H-M   'P 1'
#
loop_
_entity.id
_entity.type
_entity.pdbx_description
1 polymer ?
#
loop_
_entity_poly.entity_id
_entity_poly.type
_entity_poly.pdbx_seq_one_letter_code
_entity_poly.pdbx_strand_id
1 'polypeptide(L)'
;MSKINIFSNSSKGDFGYLSSEKKRRILITAILFAVPLLIFFTALLYFHTRLTIWTVVAVVGCLPACKSLVSLIMVYRARPMDASVYKQIRQHTGKLTMSYEMYMTFYEKSASIDAFAICGNVVVGYSSDPKINVSYMEKEAQKILRGNGFKVNVKIFTRLEQFLERLDSMNEHRESLEEGIKFRPDEKYPDLSRDELIKHTILAICL
;
A
#
# COMPACT_ATOMS: atom_id res chain seq x y z
N MET A 1 25.09 -22.91 8.46
CA MET A 1 24.04 -22.17 9.21
C MET A 1 23.51 -21.05 8.32
N SER A 2 22.35 -21.28 7.72
CA SER A 2 21.69 -20.33 6.82
C SER A 2 21.10 -19.18 7.63
N LYS A 3 21.62 -17.96 7.45
CA LYS A 3 20.96 -16.75 7.92
C LYS A 3 19.70 -16.58 7.08
N ILE A 4 18.55 -16.94 7.64
CA ILE A 4 17.25 -16.61 7.07
C ILE A 4 17.15 -15.07 7.12
N ASN A 5 17.50 -14.41 6.02
CA ASN A 5 17.25 -12.99 5.83
C ASN A 5 15.73 -12.80 5.69
N ILE A 6 15.05 -12.64 6.83
CA ILE A 6 13.60 -12.35 6.93
C ILE A 6 13.28 -10.92 6.40
N PHE A 7 14.30 -10.12 6.15
CA PHE A 7 14.18 -8.76 5.61
C PHE A 7 14.54 -8.77 4.11
N SER A 8 13.66 -9.28 3.25
CA SER A 8 13.67 -8.83 1.86
C SER A 8 13.22 -7.37 1.86
N ASN A 9 14.03 -6.49 1.28
CA ASN A 9 13.79 -5.05 1.21
C ASN A 9 12.75 -4.74 0.12
N SER A 10 11.61 -5.44 0.13
CA SER A 10 10.51 -5.22 -0.80
C SER A 10 9.82 -3.92 -0.40
N SER A 11 9.85 -2.94 -1.30
CA SER A 11 9.26 -1.63 -1.04
C SER A 11 7.75 -1.68 -1.30
N LYS A 12 7.00 -0.80 -0.65
CA LYS A 12 5.57 -0.63 -0.92
C LYS A 12 5.37 -0.42 -2.43
N GLY A 13 4.55 -1.27 -3.05
CA GLY A 13 4.32 -1.24 -4.49
C GLY A 13 5.05 -2.32 -5.29
N ASP A 14 5.84 -3.20 -4.66
CA ASP A 14 6.50 -4.33 -5.32
C ASP A 14 5.65 -5.61 -5.25
N PHE A 15 5.73 -6.44 -6.30
CA PHE A 15 5.07 -7.74 -6.34
C PHE A 15 5.60 -8.68 -5.24
N GLY A 16 4.68 -9.23 -4.43
CA GLY A 16 5.01 -10.13 -3.33
C GLY A 16 5.27 -9.42 -1.99
N TYR A 17 5.23 -8.08 -1.97
CA TYR A 17 5.29 -7.28 -0.75
C TYR A 17 4.22 -7.72 0.25
N LEU A 18 2.98 -7.92 -0.24
CA LEU A 18 1.85 -8.23 0.62
C LEU A 18 2.01 -9.59 1.33
N SER A 19 2.61 -10.57 0.67
CA SER A 19 2.84 -11.91 1.21
C SER A 19 3.95 -11.94 2.28
N SER A 20 5.00 -11.15 2.09
CA SER A 20 6.13 -11.03 3.03
C SER A 20 5.74 -10.20 4.25
N GLU A 21 4.97 -9.13 4.04
CA GLU A 21 4.38 -8.32 5.09
C GLU A 21 3.42 -9.09 5.98
N LYS A 22 2.61 -10.02 5.43
CA LYS A 22 1.74 -10.91 6.23
C LYS A 22 2.55 -11.67 7.27
N LYS A 23 3.62 -12.38 6.85
CA LYS A 23 4.44 -13.19 7.77
C LYS A 23 5.15 -12.34 8.82
N ARG A 24 5.72 -11.20 8.40
CA ARG A 24 6.44 -10.29 9.30
C ARG A 24 5.51 -9.64 10.32
N ARG A 25 4.33 -9.15 9.89
CA ARG A 25 3.35 -8.51 10.78
C ARG A 25 2.71 -9.50 11.75
N ILE A 26 2.49 -10.76 11.35
CA ILE A 26 2.03 -11.82 12.27
C ILE A 26 3.06 -12.01 13.38
N LEU A 27 4.34 -12.18 13.03
CA LEU A 27 5.39 -12.41 14.01
C LEU A 27 5.56 -11.22 14.97
N ILE A 28 5.60 -10.00 14.46
CA ILE A 28 5.73 -8.79 15.29
C ILE A 28 4.53 -8.64 16.21
N THR A 29 3.30 -8.82 15.69
CA THR A 29 2.07 -8.72 16.50
C THR A 29 2.05 -9.77 17.59
N ALA A 30 2.46 -11.01 17.30
CA ALA A 30 2.54 -12.08 18.28
C ALA A 30 3.54 -11.76 19.40
N ILE A 31 4.73 -11.24 19.07
CA ILE A 31 5.74 -10.83 20.05
C ILE A 31 5.23 -9.64 20.89
N LEU A 32 4.63 -8.64 20.24
CA LEU A 32 4.08 -7.46 20.94
C LEU A 32 2.94 -7.82 21.89
N PHE A 33 2.15 -8.86 21.61
CA PHE A 33 1.14 -9.38 22.53
C PHE A 33 1.75 -10.25 23.62
N ALA A 34 2.80 -11.04 23.31
CA ALA A 34 3.42 -11.95 24.26
C ALA A 34 4.06 -11.20 25.43
N VAL A 35 4.75 -10.07 25.19
CA VAL A 35 5.46 -9.33 26.24
C VAL A 35 4.52 -8.81 27.34
N PRO A 36 3.45 -8.04 27.04
CA PRO A 36 2.50 -7.59 28.06
C PRO A 36 1.75 -8.74 28.75
N LEU A 37 1.41 -9.81 28.00
CA LEU A 37 0.73 -10.98 28.57
C LEU A 37 1.62 -11.70 29.58
N LEU A 38 2.91 -11.91 29.28
CA LEU A 38 3.84 -12.54 30.22
C LEU A 38 4.02 -11.70 31.49
N ILE A 39 4.15 -10.38 31.37
CA ILE A 39 4.23 -9.47 32.52
C ILE A 39 2.95 -9.55 33.36
N PHE A 40 1.78 -9.60 32.72
CA PHE A 40 0.50 -9.71 33.40
C PHE A 40 0.35 -11.05 34.14
N PHE A 41 0.65 -12.18 33.49
CA PHE A 41 0.51 -13.51 34.11
C PHE A 41 1.50 -13.73 35.25
N THR A 42 2.74 -13.27 35.11
CA THR A 42 3.76 -13.35 36.17
C THR A 42 3.37 -12.49 37.38
N ALA A 43 2.88 -11.26 37.15
CA ALA A 43 2.39 -10.40 38.22
C ALA A 43 1.12 -10.95 38.89
N LEU A 44 0.22 -11.57 38.13
CA LEU A 44 -1.01 -12.19 38.65
C LEU A 44 -0.69 -13.38 39.55
N LEU A 45 0.25 -14.24 39.14
CA LEU A 45 0.68 -15.40 39.95
C LEU A 45 1.42 -14.98 41.22
N TYR A 46 2.21 -13.90 41.17
CA TYR A 46 2.97 -13.45 42.33
C TYR A 46 2.11 -12.68 43.35
N PHE A 47 1.31 -11.71 42.89
CA PHE A 47 0.56 -10.82 43.77
C PHE A 47 -0.87 -11.30 44.07
N HIS A 48 -1.40 -12.28 43.32
CA HIS A 48 -2.78 -12.78 43.44
C HIS A 48 -3.87 -11.69 43.40
N THR A 49 -3.54 -10.47 42.95
CA THR A 49 -4.46 -9.34 42.85
C THR A 49 -4.24 -8.59 41.53
N ARG A 50 -5.33 -8.01 41.01
CA ARG A 50 -5.36 -7.32 39.70
C ARG A 50 -5.05 -5.82 39.80
N LEU A 51 -4.97 -5.28 41.01
CA LEU A 51 -4.79 -3.85 41.30
C LEU A 51 -3.31 -3.50 41.54
N THR A 52 -2.42 -3.88 40.63
CA THR A 52 -0.98 -3.61 40.75
C THR A 52 -0.49 -2.71 39.62
N ILE A 53 0.61 -1.98 39.86
CA ILE A 53 1.23 -1.11 38.83
C ILE A 53 1.59 -1.94 37.57
N TRP A 54 1.92 -3.22 37.75
CA TRP A 54 2.22 -4.14 36.66
C TRP A 54 1.04 -4.38 35.71
N THR A 55 -0.20 -4.40 36.21
CA THR A 55 -1.37 -4.53 35.32
C THR A 55 -1.58 -3.26 34.50
N VAL A 56 -1.31 -2.07 35.05
CA VAL A 56 -1.33 -0.81 34.31
C VAL A 56 -0.27 -0.81 33.20
N VAL A 57 0.96 -1.23 33.51
CA VAL A 57 2.04 -1.34 32.51
C VAL A 57 1.67 -2.33 31.39
N ALA A 58 1.07 -3.47 31.72
CA ALA A 58 0.62 -4.44 30.73
C ALA A 58 -0.51 -3.89 29.84
N VAL A 59 -1.48 -3.16 30.40
CA VAL A 59 -2.58 -2.55 29.63
C VAL A 59 -2.04 -1.48 28.68
N VAL A 60 -1.14 -0.61 29.14
CA VAL A 60 -0.50 0.41 28.29
C VAL A 60 0.36 -0.25 27.20
N GLY A 61 1.08 -1.33 27.55
CA GLY A 61 1.87 -2.13 26.60
C GLY A 61 1.02 -2.83 25.53
N CYS A 62 -0.27 -3.04 25.77
CA CYS A 62 -1.19 -3.63 24.80
C CYS A 62 -1.62 -2.64 23.70
N LEU A 63 -1.51 -1.32 23.93
CA LEU A 63 -1.86 -0.29 22.93
C LEU A 63 -1.11 -0.45 21.59
N PRO A 64 0.23 -0.57 21.56
CA PRO A 64 0.94 -0.82 20.31
C PRO A 64 0.60 -2.19 19.70
N ALA A 65 0.25 -3.19 20.53
CA ALA A 65 -0.12 -4.52 20.07
C ALA A 65 -1.47 -4.50 19.34
N CYS A 66 -2.46 -3.80 19.89
CA CYS A 66 -3.75 -3.55 19.24
C CYS A 66 -3.59 -2.81 17.91
N LYS A 67 -2.73 -1.78 17.84
CA LYS A 67 -2.43 -1.08 16.58
C LYS A 67 -1.80 -2.02 15.54
N SER A 68 -0.87 -2.88 15.96
CA SER A 68 -0.24 -3.88 15.08
C SER A 68 -1.25 -4.90 14.57
N LEU A 69 -2.19 -5.34 15.42
CA LEU A 69 -3.24 -6.30 15.05
C LEU A 69 -4.21 -5.74 14.01
N VAL A 70 -4.67 -4.49 14.16
CA VAL A 70 -5.52 -3.85 13.15
C VAL A 70 -4.79 -3.78 11.82
N SER A 71 -3.51 -3.40 11.83
CA SER A 71 -2.68 -3.39 10.62
C SER A 71 -2.56 -4.79 9.99
N LEU A 72 -2.39 -5.84 10.79
CA LEU A 72 -2.38 -7.22 10.32
C LEU A 72 -3.71 -7.61 9.65
N ILE A 73 -4.85 -7.28 10.26
CA ILE A 73 -6.17 -7.54 9.71
C ILE A 73 -6.34 -6.85 8.35
N MET A 74 -5.88 -5.59 8.24
CA MET A 74 -5.95 -4.86 6.97
C MET A 74 -5.09 -5.49 5.87
N VAL A 75 -3.84 -5.89 6.18
CA VAL A 75 -2.98 -6.58 5.21
C VAL A 75 -3.56 -7.95 4.83
N TYR A 76 -4.20 -8.65 5.76
CA TYR A 76 -4.88 -9.91 5.45
C TYR A 76 -6.07 -9.73 4.50
N ARG A 77 -6.83 -8.65 4.67
CA ARG A 77 -7.95 -8.26 3.81
C ARG A 77 -7.47 -7.81 2.42
N ALA A 78 -6.26 -7.27 2.30
CA ALA A 78 -5.64 -7.04 1.02
C ALA A 78 -5.36 -8.40 0.31
N ARG A 79 -5.83 -8.51 -0.94
CA ARG A 79 -5.63 -9.70 -1.76
C ARG A 79 -4.26 -9.60 -2.44
N PRO A 80 -3.40 -10.64 -2.31
CA PRO A 80 -2.18 -10.69 -3.10
C PRO A 80 -2.56 -10.83 -4.58
N MET A 81 -1.78 -10.20 -5.45
CA MET A 81 -2.02 -10.22 -6.88
C MET A 81 -1.60 -11.58 -7.45
N ASP A 82 -2.34 -12.06 -8.45
CA ASP A 82 -1.97 -13.30 -9.15
C ASP A 82 -0.69 -13.09 -9.98
N ALA A 83 0.26 -14.02 -9.86
CA ALA A 83 1.53 -14.00 -10.58
C ALA A 83 1.36 -13.98 -12.11
N SER A 84 0.29 -14.61 -12.62
CA SER A 84 -0.03 -14.64 -14.06
C SER A 84 -0.43 -13.24 -14.57
N VAL A 85 -1.25 -12.53 -13.81
CA VAL A 85 -1.68 -11.15 -14.12
C VAL A 85 -0.49 -10.20 -14.01
N TYR A 86 0.37 -10.37 -13.00
CA TYR A 86 1.59 -9.58 -12.86
C TYR A 86 2.51 -9.73 -14.08
N LYS A 87 2.71 -10.96 -14.56
CA LYS A 87 3.55 -11.24 -15.73
C LYS A 87 3.00 -10.57 -16.99
N GLN A 88 1.69 -10.62 -17.20
CA GLN A 88 1.04 -9.95 -18.33
C GLN A 88 1.22 -8.44 -18.25
N ILE A 89 0.90 -7.82 -17.11
CA ILE A 89 1.05 -6.36 -16.94
C ILE A 89 2.51 -5.93 -17.13
N ARG A 90 3.47 -6.70 -16.64
CA ARG A 90 4.90 -6.38 -16.77
C ARG A 90 5.38 -6.41 -18.23
N GLN A 91 4.82 -7.25 -19.09
CA GLN A 91 5.14 -7.27 -20.52
C GLN A 91 4.71 -5.97 -21.21
N HIS A 92 3.58 -5.39 -20.80
CA HIS A 92 3.01 -4.17 -21.36
C HIS A 92 3.41 -2.89 -20.59
N THR A 93 4.22 -3.02 -19.54
CA THR A 93 4.61 -1.88 -18.67
C THR A 93 5.58 -0.93 -19.38
N GLY A 94 6.50 -1.45 -20.20
CA GLY A 94 7.50 -0.62 -20.88
C GLY A 94 8.35 0.19 -19.90
N LYS A 95 8.33 1.52 -20.03
CA LYS A 95 9.06 2.48 -19.18
C LYS A 95 8.17 3.18 -18.13
N LEU A 96 6.90 2.78 -17.99
CA LEU A 96 5.95 3.48 -17.12
C LEU A 96 6.26 3.26 -15.63
N THR A 97 5.93 4.26 -14.80
CA THR A 97 6.08 4.17 -13.35
C THR A 97 4.93 3.36 -12.78
N MET A 98 5.22 2.12 -12.39
CA MET A 98 4.23 1.18 -11.86
C MET A 98 4.28 1.04 -10.33
N SER A 99 3.13 0.74 -9.75
CA SER A 99 2.96 0.24 -8.38
C SER A 99 1.99 -0.93 -8.39
N TYR A 100 2.32 -1.99 -7.65
CA TYR A 100 1.57 -3.24 -7.59
C TYR A 100 1.07 -3.51 -6.17
N GLU A 101 0.05 -4.37 -6.05
CA GLU A 101 -0.50 -4.85 -4.76
C GLU A 101 -0.86 -3.73 -3.78
N MET A 102 -1.62 -2.74 -4.24
CA MET A 102 -2.02 -1.60 -3.42
C MET A 102 -3.36 -1.83 -2.75
N TYR A 103 -3.45 -1.50 -1.47
CA TYR A 103 -4.72 -1.49 -0.75
C TYR A 103 -5.10 -0.06 -0.39
N MET A 104 -6.01 0.54 -1.17
CA MET A 104 -6.45 1.91 -0.97
C MET A 104 -7.60 1.96 0.05
N THR A 105 -7.42 2.78 1.08
CA THR A 105 -8.42 3.01 2.12
C THR A 105 -8.83 4.48 2.12
N PHE A 106 -10.08 4.76 1.77
CA PHE A 106 -10.70 6.07 1.97
C PHE A 106 -11.69 5.99 3.13
N TYR A 107 -12.18 7.16 3.56
CA TYR A 107 -13.04 7.29 4.73
C TYR A 107 -14.32 6.43 4.64
N GLU A 108 -14.97 6.39 3.47
CA GLU A 108 -16.22 5.64 3.32
C GLU A 108 -16.01 4.23 2.72
N LYS A 109 -14.99 4.06 1.87
CA LYS A 109 -14.77 2.81 1.12
C LYS A 109 -13.30 2.46 1.01
N SER A 110 -13.02 1.17 1.02
CA SER A 110 -11.69 0.61 0.80
C SER A 110 -11.75 -0.51 -0.22
N ALA A 111 -10.76 -0.56 -1.10
CA ALA A 111 -10.66 -1.57 -2.17
C ALA A 111 -9.20 -1.91 -2.48
N SER A 112 -8.98 -3.14 -2.95
CA SER A 112 -7.69 -3.58 -3.48
C SER A 112 -7.53 -3.12 -4.91
N ILE A 113 -6.36 -2.60 -5.25
CA ILE A 113 -5.92 -2.21 -6.58
C ILE A 113 -4.66 -3.02 -6.88
N ASP A 114 -4.74 -3.87 -7.89
CA ASP A 114 -3.70 -4.86 -8.16
C ASP A 114 -2.50 -4.23 -8.88
N ALA A 115 -2.76 -3.29 -9.79
CA ALA A 115 -1.73 -2.57 -10.51
C ALA A 115 -2.13 -1.12 -10.74
N PHE A 116 -1.13 -0.25 -10.80
CA PHE A 116 -1.33 1.18 -10.95
C PHE A 116 -0.17 1.78 -11.74
N ALA A 117 -0.49 2.44 -12.84
CA ALA A 117 0.42 3.03 -13.79
C ALA A 117 0.29 4.55 -13.76
N ILE A 118 1.43 5.23 -13.72
CA ILE A 118 1.51 6.69 -13.69
C ILE A 118 2.33 7.15 -14.89
N CYS A 119 1.79 8.12 -15.63
CA CYS A 119 2.45 8.79 -16.74
C CYS A 119 2.01 10.26 -16.76
N GLY A 120 2.86 11.17 -16.27
CA GLY A 120 2.61 12.61 -16.29
C GLY A 120 1.30 13.01 -15.59
N ASN A 121 0.32 13.45 -16.37
CA ASN A 121 -1.00 13.87 -15.86
C ASN A 121 -2.07 12.76 -15.91
N VAL A 122 -1.74 11.57 -16.40
CA VAL A 122 -2.67 10.45 -16.51
C VAL A 122 -2.23 9.33 -15.58
N VAL A 123 -3.21 8.82 -14.85
CA VAL A 123 -3.01 7.81 -13.84
C VAL A 123 -4.05 6.71 -14.05
N VAL A 124 -3.61 5.47 -14.19
CA VAL A 124 -4.47 4.36 -14.53
C VAL A 124 -4.29 3.21 -13.55
N GLY A 125 -5.38 2.71 -12.98
CA GLY A 125 -5.39 1.57 -12.07
C GLY A 125 -6.14 0.37 -12.62
N TYR A 126 -5.77 -0.82 -12.15
CA TYR A 126 -6.49 -2.06 -12.37
C TYR A 126 -6.89 -2.67 -11.02
N SER A 127 -8.13 -3.15 -10.92
CA SER A 127 -8.63 -3.87 -9.77
C SER A 127 -9.45 -5.07 -10.19
N SER A 128 -9.09 -6.24 -9.67
CA SER A 128 -9.86 -7.48 -9.78
C SER A 128 -10.98 -7.62 -8.74
N ASP A 129 -11.14 -6.64 -7.83
CA ASP A 129 -12.17 -6.71 -6.78
C ASP A 129 -13.58 -6.49 -7.39
N PRO A 130 -14.48 -7.48 -7.37
CA PRO A 130 -15.82 -7.33 -7.94
C PRO A 130 -16.70 -6.34 -7.16
N LYS A 131 -16.30 -5.97 -5.93
CA LYS A 131 -17.05 -5.05 -5.05
C LYS A 131 -16.53 -3.62 -5.11
N ILE A 132 -15.55 -3.33 -5.97
CA ILE A 132 -14.96 -1.99 -6.06
C ILE A 132 -15.99 -0.95 -6.55
N ASN A 133 -16.07 0.18 -5.84
CA ASN A 133 -16.79 1.34 -6.34
C ASN A 133 -15.82 2.23 -7.13
N VAL A 134 -15.66 1.92 -8.42
CA VAL A 134 -14.72 2.59 -9.33
C VAL A 134 -14.85 4.11 -9.27
N SER A 135 -16.07 4.65 -9.42
CA SER A 135 -16.29 6.11 -9.46
C SER A 135 -15.91 6.81 -8.16
N TYR A 136 -16.16 6.18 -7.01
CA TYR A 136 -15.75 6.74 -5.72
C TYR A 136 -14.23 6.74 -5.56
N MET A 137 -13.58 5.61 -5.89
CA MET A 137 -12.12 5.49 -5.79
C MET A 137 -11.39 6.48 -6.71
N GLU A 138 -11.86 6.64 -7.96
CA GLU A 138 -11.32 7.61 -8.91
C GLU A 138 -11.44 9.05 -8.39
N LYS A 139 -12.62 9.44 -7.86
CA LYS A 139 -12.87 10.79 -7.34
C LYS A 139 -12.02 11.11 -6.12
N GLU A 140 -11.96 10.21 -5.14
CA GLU A 140 -11.18 10.44 -3.92
C GLU A 140 -9.67 10.43 -4.20
N ALA A 141 -9.17 9.51 -5.03
CA ALA A 141 -7.77 9.51 -5.46
C ALA A 141 -7.41 10.83 -6.19
N GLN A 142 -8.27 11.27 -7.11
CA GLN A 142 -8.06 12.53 -7.82
C GLN A 142 -8.11 13.74 -6.88
N LYS A 143 -8.99 13.74 -5.88
CA LYS A 143 -9.11 14.81 -4.89
C LYS A 143 -7.83 14.93 -4.05
N ILE A 144 -7.28 13.80 -3.59
CA ILE A 144 -6.05 13.81 -2.80
C ILE A 144 -4.86 14.27 -3.66
N LEU A 145 -4.76 13.79 -4.90
CA LEU A 145 -3.69 14.20 -5.81
C LEU A 145 -3.75 15.70 -6.15
N ARG A 146 -4.96 16.23 -6.38
CA ARG A 146 -5.17 17.68 -6.55
C ARG A 146 -4.82 18.46 -5.29
N GLY A 147 -5.14 17.94 -4.10
CA GLY A 147 -4.76 18.53 -2.82
C GLY A 147 -3.25 18.64 -2.62
N ASN A 148 -2.48 17.72 -3.21
CA ASN A 148 -1.02 17.74 -3.21
C ASN A 148 -0.41 18.51 -4.40
N GLY A 149 -1.22 19.26 -5.17
CA GLY A 149 -0.74 20.10 -6.27
C GLY A 149 -0.61 19.39 -7.63
N PHE A 150 -1.01 18.11 -7.72
CA PHE A 150 -0.97 17.34 -8.96
C PHE A 150 -2.33 17.37 -9.69
N LYS A 151 -2.41 18.07 -10.83
CA LYS A 151 -3.57 18.01 -11.72
C LYS A 151 -3.51 16.75 -12.58
N VAL A 152 -4.02 15.65 -12.04
CA VAL A 152 -4.01 14.34 -12.70
C VAL A 152 -5.44 13.84 -12.96
N ASN A 153 -5.59 13.00 -13.98
CA ASN A 153 -6.81 12.25 -14.27
C ASN A 153 -6.60 10.78 -13.86
N VAL A 154 -7.42 10.30 -12.92
CA VAL A 154 -7.34 8.93 -12.40
C VAL A 154 -8.45 8.11 -13.04
N LYS A 155 -8.08 7.00 -13.69
CA LYS A 155 -9.01 6.02 -14.26
C LYS A 155 -8.73 4.64 -13.69
N ILE A 156 -9.76 3.93 -13.23
CA ILE A 156 -9.62 2.57 -12.71
C ILE A 156 -10.44 1.61 -13.57
N PHE A 157 -9.81 0.54 -14.02
CA PHE A 157 -10.39 -0.52 -14.83
C PHE A 157 -10.60 -1.78 -14.01
N THR A 158 -11.71 -2.48 -14.28
CA THR A 158 -12.02 -3.79 -13.68
C THR A 158 -11.70 -4.96 -14.62
N ARG A 159 -11.52 -4.68 -15.91
CA ARG A 159 -11.15 -5.66 -16.94
C ARG A 159 -9.67 -5.51 -17.27
N LEU A 160 -8.95 -6.64 -17.27
CA LEU A 160 -7.51 -6.66 -17.52
C LEU A 160 -7.16 -6.20 -18.94
N GLU A 161 -7.90 -6.68 -19.95
CA GLU A 161 -7.67 -6.33 -21.37
C GLU A 161 -7.72 -4.82 -21.60
N GLN A 162 -8.76 -4.15 -21.07
CA GLN A 162 -8.90 -2.68 -21.16
C GLN A 162 -7.74 -1.94 -20.48
N PHE A 163 -7.20 -2.51 -19.41
CA PHE A 163 -6.04 -1.95 -18.74
C PHE A 163 -4.77 -2.12 -19.57
N LEU A 164 -4.54 -3.30 -20.15
CA LEU A 164 -3.37 -3.57 -20.99
C LEU A 164 -3.36 -2.69 -22.25
N GLU A 165 -4.49 -2.58 -22.96
CA GLU A 165 -4.63 -1.68 -24.11
C GLU A 165 -4.33 -0.22 -23.72
N ARG A 166 -4.75 0.18 -22.52
CA ARG A 166 -4.48 1.54 -22.03
C ARG A 166 -3.00 1.74 -21.69
N LEU A 167 -2.32 0.72 -21.17
CA LEU A 167 -0.86 0.78 -20.93
C LEU A 167 -0.09 0.92 -22.24
N ASP A 168 -0.46 0.16 -23.27
CA ASP A 168 0.18 0.22 -24.58
C ASP A 168 -0.01 1.61 -25.21
N SER A 169 -1.24 2.13 -25.18
CA SER A 169 -1.56 3.50 -25.61
C SER A 169 -0.77 4.56 -24.84
N MET A 170 -0.58 4.40 -23.53
CA MET A 170 0.21 5.31 -22.70
C MET A 170 1.70 5.25 -23.03
N ASN A 171 2.22 4.07 -23.37
CA ASN A 171 3.61 3.91 -23.79
C ASN A 171 3.85 4.59 -25.15
N GLU A 172 2.93 4.45 -26.10
CA GLU A 172 3.03 5.09 -27.42
C GLU A 172 2.95 6.62 -27.34
N HIS A 173 2.09 7.16 -26.46
CA HIS A 173 1.84 8.60 -26.34
C HIS A 173 2.66 9.27 -25.23
N ARG A 174 3.68 8.58 -24.71
CA ARG A 174 4.43 9.02 -23.53
C ARG A 174 5.00 10.43 -23.66
N GLU A 175 5.68 10.71 -24.77
CA GLU A 175 6.32 12.01 -25.01
C GLU A 175 5.29 13.14 -25.02
N SER A 176 4.14 12.95 -25.67
CA SER A 176 3.05 13.94 -25.69
C SER A 176 2.33 14.15 -24.35
N LEU A 177 2.36 13.13 -23.46
CA LEU A 177 1.79 13.21 -22.12
C LEU A 177 2.76 13.87 -21.11
N GLU A 178 4.06 13.86 -21.41
CA GLU A 178 5.11 14.54 -20.66
C GLU A 178 5.37 15.97 -21.20
N GLU A 179 5.14 16.21 -22.49
CA GLU A 179 5.29 17.51 -23.16
C GLU A 179 4.24 18.53 -22.67
N GLY A 180 4.72 19.67 -22.18
CA GLY A 180 3.88 20.80 -21.76
C GLY A 180 3.60 20.89 -20.26
N ILE A 181 4.10 19.96 -19.45
CA ILE A 181 3.96 20.04 -17.98
C ILE A 181 5.09 20.91 -17.41
N LYS A 182 4.76 22.12 -16.96
CA LYS A 182 5.64 22.93 -16.10
C LYS A 182 5.78 22.24 -14.74
N PHE A 183 6.74 21.33 -14.61
CA PHE A 183 7.17 20.80 -13.32
C PHE A 183 8.12 21.81 -12.67
N ARG A 184 7.73 22.37 -11.52
CA ARG A 184 8.68 23.03 -10.62
C ARG A 184 9.17 21.94 -9.67
N PRO A 185 10.46 21.59 -9.68
CA PRO A 185 11.02 20.64 -8.72
C PRO A 185 10.72 21.13 -7.30
N ASP A 186 10.24 20.22 -6.46
CA ASP A 186 10.03 20.50 -5.04
C ASP A 186 11.40 20.48 -4.34
N GLU A 187 11.77 21.53 -3.59
CA GLU A 187 13.09 21.68 -2.94
C GLU A 187 13.41 20.53 -1.97
N LYS A 188 12.40 19.78 -1.55
CA LYS A 188 12.51 18.68 -0.58
C LYS A 188 13.00 17.36 -1.18
N TYR A 189 12.86 17.15 -2.50
CA TYR A 189 13.27 15.92 -3.20
C TYR A 189 13.81 16.25 -4.61
N PRO A 190 15.05 16.73 -4.73
CA PRO A 190 15.61 17.22 -5.99
C PRO A 190 15.83 16.13 -7.06
N ASP A 191 15.88 14.85 -6.67
CA ASP A 191 16.23 13.73 -7.56
C ASP A 191 15.01 12.93 -8.08
N LEU A 192 13.79 13.22 -7.61
CA LEU A 192 12.60 12.46 -7.99
C LEU A 192 11.86 13.09 -9.17
N SER A 193 11.51 12.25 -10.15
CA SER A 193 10.59 12.64 -11.21
C SER A 193 9.20 12.92 -10.65
N ARG A 194 8.42 13.76 -11.34
CA ARG A 194 7.02 14.04 -10.98
C ARG A 194 6.19 12.76 -10.80
N ASP A 195 6.43 11.76 -11.64
CA ASP A 195 5.72 10.49 -11.62
C ASP A 195 6.07 9.66 -10.37
N GLU A 196 7.31 9.76 -9.88
CA GLU A 196 7.71 9.17 -8.62
C GLU A 196 7.12 9.90 -7.42
N LEU A 197 7.00 11.24 -7.46
CA LEU A 197 6.30 11.99 -6.40
C LEU A 197 4.80 11.67 -6.36
N ILE A 198 4.16 11.51 -7.52
CA ILE A 198 2.78 11.05 -7.61
C ILE A 198 2.69 9.62 -7.05
N LYS A 199 3.60 8.73 -7.43
CA LYS A 199 3.70 7.36 -6.87
C LYS A 199 3.82 7.40 -5.35
N HIS A 200 4.72 8.21 -4.80
CA HIS A 200 4.90 8.37 -3.36
C HIS A 200 3.63 8.86 -2.66
N THR A 201 2.95 9.85 -3.24
CA THR A 201 1.69 10.38 -2.71
C THR A 201 0.61 9.30 -2.68
N ILE A 202 0.54 8.48 -3.73
CA ILE A 202 -0.44 7.39 -3.84
C ILE A 202 -0.11 6.27 -2.87
N LEU A 203 1.17 5.90 -2.75
CA LEU A 203 1.64 4.91 -1.78
C LEU A 203 1.43 5.36 -0.33
N ALA A 204 1.42 6.66 -0.04
CA ALA A 204 1.12 7.18 1.29
C ALA A 204 -0.35 6.98 1.70
N ILE A 205 -1.26 6.93 0.73
CA ILE A 205 -2.70 6.66 0.91
C ILE A 205 -2.97 5.14 0.95
N CYS A 206 -2.00 4.34 0.49
CA CYS A 206 -2.08 2.88 0.47
C CYS A 206 -1.44 2.25 1.71
N LEU A 207 -2.02 1.12 2.13
CA LEU A 207 -1.58 0.41 3.34
C LEU A 207 -0.17 -0.19 3.23
#